data_AF-A0A0C2S6F4-F1
#
_entry.id   AF-A0A0C2S6F4-F1
#
_cell.length_a   1.000
_cell.length_b   1.000
_cell.length_c   1.000
_cell.angle_alpha   90.00
_cell.angle_beta   90.00
_cell.angle_gamma   90.00
#
_symmetry.space_group_name_H-M   'P 1'
#
loop_
_entity.id
_entity.type
_entity.pdbx_description
1 polymer ?
#
loop_
_entity_poly.entity_id
_entity_poly.type
_entity_poly.pdbx_seq_one_letter_code
_entity_poly.pdbx_strand_id
1 'polypeptide(L)'
;MNIRKKLFSGFFGVLFLLGIITAFSIVQIQSINSSYTELVEEQAAKVLLAKEMKYQVSEESRHLRGYVTTGADSALQSYKSASEQYYAAAEELGTLTESGPAKEMLDELKGFQAEYNEAAEQIIVYQAEGNTDGYNQLFANVIVPLTAQFSEKAIELEEYNQAELDQGNIDTTAQAAEARNFILIVSIIALLIGVAIALYISRIISKPVIEVAEAAEQIADGNLSIQDVQVKNKDEIGAMALSFNQMKQNLRELIRKVNEGAEQVAASSEELSAASEQSSQSANQVAEAVQDISGAADGQIRSMEENKRVMDESAVGLQQMAESVVAVSESTQEVLKEAEQGNLVIDQTIRQMQGVNNSVKETAVVIQSLGENSKQIGQIVQVISDIANQTNLLALNAAIEAARAGEHGKVLR
;
A
#
# COMPACT_ATOMS: atom_id res chain seq x y z
N MET A 1 1.48 -26.60 18.58
CA MET A 1 1.31 -26.16 19.99
C MET A 1 1.44 -24.65 20.00
N ASN A 2 0.43 -23.93 20.48
CA ASN A 2 0.47 -22.47 20.48
C ASN A 2 1.58 -21.91 21.37
N ILE A 3 1.94 -20.64 21.15
CA ILE A 3 2.96 -19.92 21.95
C ILE A 3 2.65 -20.05 23.44
N ARG A 4 1.37 -19.87 23.82
CA ARG A 4 0.91 -20.01 25.21
C ARG A 4 1.26 -21.38 25.78
N LYS A 5 0.91 -22.47 25.12
CA LYS A 5 1.22 -23.83 25.59
C LYS A 5 2.73 -24.08 25.63
N LYS A 6 3.52 -23.56 24.68
CA LYS A 6 5.00 -23.63 24.70
C LYS A 6 5.57 -22.99 25.95
N LEU A 7 5.19 -21.74 26.24
CA LEU A 7 5.61 -21.03 27.44
C LEU A 7 5.15 -21.74 28.71
N PHE A 8 3.87 -22.11 28.79
CA PHE A 8 3.33 -22.85 29.94
C PHE A 8 4.06 -24.17 30.18
N SER A 9 4.36 -24.95 29.14
CA SER A 9 5.08 -26.21 29.29
C SER A 9 6.52 -26.02 29.79
N GLY A 10 7.21 -24.96 29.33
CA GLY A 10 8.55 -24.64 29.79
C GLY A 10 8.57 -24.19 31.25
N PHE A 11 7.71 -23.22 31.60
CA PHE A 11 7.58 -22.75 32.98
C PHE A 11 7.10 -23.84 33.93
N PHE A 12 6.12 -24.65 33.52
CA PHE A 12 5.65 -25.78 34.31
C PHE A 12 6.77 -26.80 34.55
N GLY A 13 7.58 -27.13 33.53
CA GLY A 13 8.73 -28.03 33.70
C GLY A 13 9.73 -27.52 34.74
N VAL A 14 10.07 -26.22 34.69
CA VAL A 14 10.97 -25.59 35.67
C VAL A 14 10.37 -25.58 37.07
N LEU A 15 9.10 -25.17 37.21
CA LEU A 15 8.41 -25.14 38.51
C LEU A 15 8.22 -26.54 39.10
N PHE A 16 7.96 -27.53 38.26
CA PHE A 16 7.83 -28.92 38.67
C PHE A 16 9.16 -29.47 39.21
N LEU A 17 10.27 -29.21 38.53
CA LEU A 17 11.62 -29.55 39.03
C LEU A 17 11.92 -28.88 40.37
N LEU A 18 11.57 -27.59 40.50
CA LEU A 18 11.75 -26.83 41.73
C LEU A 18 10.89 -27.40 42.87
N GLY A 19 9.66 -27.81 42.57
CA GLY A 19 8.78 -28.51 43.52
C GLY A 19 9.36 -29.84 44.01
N ILE A 20 9.92 -30.65 43.09
CA ILE A 20 10.59 -31.92 43.45
C ILE A 20 11.80 -31.66 44.35
N ILE A 21 12.66 -30.70 44.01
CA ILE A 21 13.83 -30.33 44.81
C ILE A 21 13.40 -29.89 46.21
N THR A 22 12.36 -29.05 46.29
CA THR A 22 11.86 -28.53 47.57
C THR A 22 11.28 -29.65 48.44
N ALA A 23 10.43 -30.50 47.87
CA ALA A 23 9.85 -31.64 48.60
C ALA A 23 10.93 -32.61 49.11
N PHE A 24 11.89 -32.95 48.25
CA PHE A 24 13.00 -33.82 48.62
C PHE A 24 13.90 -33.19 49.71
N SER A 25 14.19 -31.89 49.59
CA SER A 25 14.99 -31.17 50.60
C SER A 25 14.31 -31.17 51.96
N ILE A 26 12.98 -30.99 52.01
CA ILE A 26 12.21 -31.05 53.25
C ILE A 26 12.32 -32.45 53.89
N VAL A 27 12.16 -33.52 53.11
CA VAL A 27 12.27 -34.90 53.62
C VAL A 27 13.67 -35.17 54.19
N GLN A 28 14.73 -34.77 53.48
CA GLN A 28 16.10 -34.96 53.97
C GLN A 28 16.41 -34.12 55.20
N ILE A 29 15.95 -32.87 55.25
CA ILE A 29 16.12 -32.02 56.44
C ILE A 29 15.39 -32.63 57.64
N GLN A 30 14.19 -33.18 57.46
CA GLN A 30 13.46 -33.86 58.53
C GLN A 30 14.20 -35.10 59.02
N SER A 31 14.77 -35.91 58.12
CA SER A 31 15.58 -37.07 58.48
C SER A 31 16.80 -36.66 59.31
N ILE A 32 17.56 -35.66 58.84
CA ILE A 32 18.75 -35.14 59.56
C ILE A 32 18.36 -34.59 60.92
N ASN A 33 17.25 -33.84 61.00
CA ASN A 33 16.78 -33.27 62.27
C ASN A 33 16.37 -34.36 63.25
N SER A 34 15.74 -35.45 62.79
CA SER A 34 15.42 -36.61 63.64
C SER A 34 16.66 -37.29 64.19
N SER A 35 17.66 -37.58 63.33
CA SER A 35 18.92 -38.19 63.76
C SER A 35 19.71 -37.28 64.69
N TYR A 36 19.68 -35.96 64.46
CA TYR A 36 20.31 -34.98 65.35
C TYR A 36 19.62 -34.94 66.72
N THR A 37 18.28 -34.99 66.76
CA THR A 37 17.52 -35.07 68.02
C THR A 37 17.85 -36.35 68.77
N GLU A 38 17.87 -37.51 68.11
CA GLU A 38 18.28 -38.79 68.74
C GLU A 38 19.68 -38.72 69.33
N LEU A 39 20.63 -38.12 68.61
CA LEU A 39 22.00 -37.94 69.07
C LEU A 39 22.09 -37.06 70.33
N VAL A 40 21.39 -35.92 70.32
CA VAL A 40 21.48 -34.93 71.41
C VAL A 40 20.61 -35.30 72.61
N GLU A 41 19.40 -35.80 72.40
CA GLU A 41 18.45 -36.09 73.47
C GLU A 41 18.64 -37.50 74.04
N GLU A 42 19.01 -38.50 73.21
CA GLU A 42 19.11 -39.89 73.65
C GLU A 42 20.56 -40.28 73.95
N GLN A 43 21.45 -40.20 72.96
CA GLN A 43 22.83 -40.70 73.11
C GLN A 43 23.65 -39.85 74.10
N ALA A 44 23.52 -38.52 74.06
CA ALA A 44 24.21 -37.66 75.03
C ALA A 44 23.66 -37.83 76.45
N ALA A 45 22.35 -38.08 76.61
CA ALA A 45 21.76 -38.39 77.90
C ALA A 45 22.32 -39.69 78.48
N LYS A 46 22.50 -40.75 77.67
CA LYS A 46 23.13 -42.01 78.11
C LYS A 46 24.52 -41.80 78.69
N VAL A 47 25.35 -40.97 78.03
CA VAL A 47 26.70 -40.62 78.52
C VAL A 47 26.63 -39.86 79.84
N LEU A 48 25.74 -38.87 79.95
CA LEU A 48 25.59 -38.07 81.17
C LEU A 48 25.09 -38.92 82.35
N LEU A 49 24.12 -39.80 82.12
CA LEU A 49 23.58 -40.70 83.14
C LEU A 49 24.62 -41.73 83.61
N ALA A 50 25.43 -42.29 82.69
CA ALA A 50 26.54 -43.16 83.06
C ALA A 50 27.60 -42.44 83.92
N LYS A 51 27.93 -41.18 83.57
CA LYS A 51 28.81 -40.31 84.38
C LYS A 51 28.22 -40.02 85.75
N GLU A 52 26.92 -39.76 85.82
CA GLU A 52 26.19 -39.49 87.05
C GLU A 52 26.21 -40.72 87.98
N MET A 53 25.90 -41.91 87.45
CA MET A 53 25.99 -43.17 88.19
C MET A 53 27.39 -43.37 88.81
N LYS A 54 28.46 -43.16 88.02
CA LYS A 54 29.85 -43.24 88.50
C LYS A 54 30.15 -42.21 89.60
N TYR A 55 29.64 -41.00 89.44
CA TYR A 55 29.81 -39.92 90.41
C TYR A 55 29.09 -40.25 91.74
N GLN A 56 27.85 -40.73 91.67
CA GLN A 56 27.04 -41.03 92.86
C GLN A 56 27.62 -42.17 93.69
N VAL A 57 28.14 -43.24 93.07
CA VAL A 57 28.83 -44.30 93.83
C VAL A 57 30.11 -43.80 94.52
N SER A 58 30.81 -42.85 93.91
CA SER A 58 31.96 -42.21 94.54
C SER A 58 31.55 -41.37 95.76
N GLU A 59 30.45 -40.63 95.66
CA GLU A 59 29.90 -39.86 96.78
C GLU A 59 29.32 -40.77 97.87
N GLU A 60 28.68 -41.90 97.51
CA GLU A 60 28.24 -42.91 98.47
C GLU A 60 29.40 -43.45 99.30
N SER A 61 30.51 -43.85 98.66
CA SER A 61 31.69 -44.34 99.36
C SER A 61 32.29 -43.29 100.27
N ARG A 62 32.32 -42.03 99.82
CA ARG A 62 32.80 -40.89 100.59
C ARG A 62 31.91 -40.58 101.79
N HIS A 63 30.59 -40.55 101.62
CA HIS A 63 29.63 -40.26 102.67
C HIS A 63 29.51 -41.39 103.68
N LEU A 64 29.52 -42.65 103.23
CA LEU A 64 29.56 -43.82 104.11
C LEU A 64 30.83 -43.82 104.96
N ARG A 65 32.00 -43.53 104.35
CA ARG A 65 33.26 -43.36 105.09
C ARG A 65 33.19 -42.19 106.08
N GLY A 66 32.61 -41.07 105.67
CA GLY A 66 32.38 -39.91 106.53
C GLY A 66 31.50 -40.24 107.73
N TYR A 67 30.44 -41.03 107.54
CA TYR A 67 29.54 -41.48 108.59
C TYR A 67 30.26 -42.38 109.60
N VAL A 68 31.01 -43.39 109.16
CA VAL A 68 31.74 -44.26 110.11
C VAL A 68 32.86 -43.53 110.83
N THR A 69 33.43 -42.49 110.23
CA THR A 69 34.52 -41.71 110.85
C THR A 69 34.00 -40.69 111.87
N THR A 70 32.84 -40.07 111.61
CA THR A 70 32.34 -38.92 112.40
C THR A 70 31.10 -39.24 113.24
N GLY A 71 30.35 -40.28 112.88
CA GLY A 71 29.05 -40.60 113.46
C GLY A 71 27.95 -39.57 113.15
N ALA A 72 28.19 -38.61 112.25
CA ALA A 72 27.24 -37.53 111.99
C ALA A 72 26.09 -38.00 111.09
N ASP A 73 24.85 -37.82 111.54
CA ASP A 73 23.63 -38.15 110.78
C ASP A 73 23.56 -37.44 109.42
N SER A 74 24.16 -36.25 109.30
CA SER A 74 24.25 -35.54 108.03
C SER A 74 25.00 -36.34 106.95
N ALA A 75 26.04 -37.09 107.34
CA ALA A 75 26.79 -37.95 106.40
C ALA A 75 25.95 -39.16 105.97
N LEU A 76 25.17 -39.74 106.89
CA LEU A 76 24.23 -40.82 106.56
C LEU A 76 23.11 -40.35 105.63
N GLN A 77 22.61 -39.12 105.84
CA GLN A 77 21.61 -38.53 104.96
C GLN A 77 22.17 -38.26 103.55
N SER A 78 23.39 -37.72 103.45
CA SER A 78 24.06 -37.53 102.16
C SER A 78 24.32 -38.86 101.44
N TYR A 79 24.70 -39.91 102.18
CA TYR A 79 24.80 -41.27 101.63
C TYR A 79 23.48 -41.75 101.01
N LYS A 80 22.38 -41.65 101.76
CA LYS A 80 21.05 -42.05 101.27
C LYS A 80 20.62 -41.24 100.05
N SER A 81 20.89 -39.93 100.04
CA SER A 81 20.60 -39.06 98.90
C SER A 81 21.41 -39.44 97.66
N ALA A 82 22.68 -39.81 97.82
CA ALA A 82 23.52 -40.26 96.71
C ALA A 82 22.99 -41.59 96.13
N SER A 83 22.57 -42.51 97.01
CA SER A 83 21.92 -43.78 96.62
C SER A 83 20.61 -43.57 95.87
N GLU A 84 19.78 -42.63 96.32
CA GLU A 84 18.55 -42.27 95.61
C GLU A 84 18.82 -41.69 94.21
N GLN A 85 19.82 -40.80 94.10
CA GLN A 85 20.24 -40.22 92.82
C GLN A 85 20.85 -41.27 91.88
N TYR A 86 21.62 -42.23 92.41
CA TYR A 86 22.12 -43.36 91.65
C TYR A 86 20.98 -44.17 91.04
N TYR A 87 20.00 -44.58 91.84
CA TYR A 87 18.88 -45.39 91.36
C TYR A 87 18.03 -44.63 90.35
N ALA A 88 17.82 -43.32 90.54
CA ALA A 88 17.13 -42.48 89.56
C ALA A 88 17.87 -42.46 88.21
N ALA A 89 19.20 -42.23 88.23
CA ALA A 89 20.00 -42.24 87.01
C ALA A 89 20.03 -43.63 86.34
N ALA A 90 20.11 -44.70 87.11
CA ALA A 90 20.13 -46.07 86.61
C ALA A 90 18.76 -46.55 86.07
N GLU A 91 17.66 -46.01 86.59
CA GLU A 91 16.32 -46.22 86.06
C GLU A 91 16.14 -45.47 84.74
N GLU A 92 16.48 -44.18 84.70
CA GLU A 92 16.41 -43.37 83.49
C GLU A 92 17.28 -43.95 82.37
N LEU A 93 18.54 -44.30 82.66
CA LEU A 93 19.43 -44.95 81.69
C LEU A 93 18.87 -46.30 81.21
N GLY A 94 18.14 -47.01 82.08
CA GLY A 94 17.46 -48.25 81.75
C GLY A 94 16.31 -48.08 80.77
N THR A 95 15.64 -46.91 80.76
CA THR A 95 14.58 -46.61 79.77
C THR A 95 15.17 -46.27 78.40
N LEU A 96 16.39 -45.72 78.36
CA LEU A 96 17.09 -45.41 77.11
C LEU A 96 17.90 -46.59 76.57
N THR A 97 18.15 -47.62 77.38
CA THR A 97 19.03 -48.75 77.04
C THR A 97 18.26 -50.07 77.11
N GLU A 98 17.45 -50.34 76.08
CA GLU A 98 16.57 -51.52 76.08
C GLU A 98 17.28 -52.84 75.74
N SER A 99 18.40 -52.80 75.00
CA SER A 99 19.10 -53.99 74.54
C SER A 99 20.58 -53.73 74.21
N GLY A 100 21.36 -54.81 74.06
CA GLY A 100 22.76 -54.75 73.64
C GLY A 100 23.78 -54.69 74.80
N PRO A 101 25.07 -54.50 74.49
CA PRO A 101 26.16 -54.54 75.48
C PRO A 101 26.00 -53.53 76.61
N ALA A 102 25.50 -52.32 76.32
CA ALA A 102 25.24 -51.30 77.34
C ALA A 102 24.19 -51.75 78.37
N LYS A 103 23.21 -52.55 77.97
CA LYS A 103 22.19 -53.09 78.88
C LYS A 103 22.80 -54.11 79.83
N GLU A 104 23.64 -55.01 79.32
CA GLU A 104 24.37 -55.98 80.15
C GLU A 104 25.26 -55.29 81.18
N MET A 105 26.03 -54.27 80.76
CA MET A 105 26.86 -53.46 81.66
C MET A 105 26.02 -52.71 82.71
N LEU A 106 24.87 -52.14 82.32
CA LEU A 106 23.95 -51.48 83.26
C LEU A 106 23.40 -52.47 84.29
N ASP A 107 23.04 -53.67 83.88
CA ASP A 107 22.51 -54.70 84.77
C ASP A 107 23.61 -55.22 85.73
N GLU A 108 24.86 -55.35 85.27
CA GLU A 108 26.02 -55.62 86.14
C GLU A 108 26.23 -54.51 87.19
N LEU A 109 26.18 -53.24 86.79
CA LEU A 109 26.29 -52.10 87.71
C LEU A 109 25.16 -52.07 88.73
N LYS A 110 23.93 -52.42 88.33
CA LYS A 110 22.80 -52.57 89.26
C LYS A 110 23.04 -53.70 90.27
N GLY A 111 23.66 -54.80 89.85
CA GLY A 111 24.10 -55.89 90.73
C GLY A 111 25.14 -55.42 91.75
N PHE A 112 26.20 -54.76 91.28
CA PHE A 112 27.23 -54.21 92.16
C PHE A 112 26.66 -53.21 93.17
N GLN A 113 25.72 -52.35 92.74
CA GLN A 113 25.06 -51.43 93.66
C GLN A 113 24.26 -52.15 94.74
N ALA A 114 23.54 -53.21 94.38
CA ALA A 114 22.76 -53.97 95.35
C ALA A 114 23.65 -54.60 96.42
N GLU A 115 24.77 -55.21 96.02
CA GLU A 115 25.79 -55.74 96.93
C GLU A 115 26.43 -54.64 97.80
N TYR A 116 26.67 -53.47 97.20
CA TYR A 116 27.24 -52.32 97.89
C TYR A 116 26.29 -51.83 98.99
N ASN A 117 25.01 -51.70 98.68
CA ASN A 117 23.98 -51.27 99.62
C ASN A 117 23.80 -52.26 100.76
N GLU A 118 23.80 -53.57 100.49
CA GLU A 118 23.72 -54.60 101.54
C GLU A 118 24.92 -54.50 102.51
N ALA A 119 26.14 -54.35 101.99
CA ALA A 119 27.33 -54.18 102.81
C ALA A 119 27.31 -52.84 103.58
N ALA A 120 26.82 -51.77 102.95
CA ALA A 120 26.69 -50.46 103.58
C ALA A 120 25.67 -50.46 104.73
N GLU A 121 24.54 -51.16 104.59
CA GLU A 121 23.56 -51.33 105.67
C GLU A 121 24.16 -52.04 106.87
N GLN A 122 24.93 -53.12 106.65
CA GLN A 122 25.65 -53.81 107.72
C GLN A 122 26.70 -52.92 108.38
N ILE A 123 27.42 -52.11 107.60
CA ILE A 123 28.38 -51.11 108.11
C ILE A 123 27.68 -50.08 108.99
N ILE A 124 26.50 -49.59 108.59
CA ILE A 124 25.71 -48.62 109.37
C ILE A 124 25.30 -49.24 110.72
N VAL A 125 24.88 -50.51 110.73
CA VAL A 125 24.55 -51.25 111.95
C VAL A 125 25.78 -51.39 112.85
N TYR A 126 26.91 -51.85 112.30
CA TYR A 126 28.16 -51.98 113.07
C TYR A 126 28.67 -50.66 113.64
N GLN A 127 28.49 -49.55 112.91
CA GLN A 127 28.82 -48.23 113.43
C GLN A 127 27.92 -47.83 114.60
N ALA A 128 26.61 -48.11 114.52
CA ALA A 128 25.67 -47.84 115.60
C ALA A 128 25.95 -48.71 116.86
N GLU A 129 26.47 -49.92 116.67
CA GLU A 129 26.86 -50.85 117.74
C GLU A 129 28.27 -50.59 118.29
N GLY A 130 29.06 -49.70 117.67
CA GLY A 130 30.45 -49.42 118.03
C GLY A 130 31.45 -50.52 117.62
N ASN A 131 31.05 -51.43 116.72
CA ASN A 131 31.87 -52.54 116.24
C ASN A 131 32.83 -52.08 115.12
N THR A 132 33.96 -51.51 115.53
CA THR A 132 34.97 -50.97 114.60
C THR A 132 35.65 -52.01 113.73
N ASP A 133 35.94 -53.20 114.26
CA ASP A 133 36.55 -54.28 113.49
C ASP A 133 35.61 -54.82 112.42
N GLY A 134 34.31 -54.94 112.74
CA GLY A 134 33.27 -55.43 111.82
C GLY A 134 33.12 -54.55 110.58
N TYR A 135 32.95 -53.23 110.76
CA TYR A 135 32.82 -52.36 109.58
C TYR A 135 34.15 -52.20 108.83
N ASN A 136 35.30 -52.22 109.51
CA ASN A 136 36.61 -52.12 108.84
C ASN A 136 36.87 -53.33 107.93
N GLN A 137 36.46 -54.53 108.36
CA GLN A 137 36.53 -55.73 107.52
C GLN A 137 35.62 -55.64 106.29
N LEU A 138 34.38 -55.17 106.46
CA LEU A 138 33.47 -54.96 105.33
C LEU A 138 33.99 -53.89 104.37
N PHE A 139 34.61 -52.81 104.87
CA PHE A 139 35.25 -51.82 104.02
C PHE A 139 36.41 -52.41 103.20
N ALA A 140 37.32 -53.12 103.85
CA ALA A 140 38.52 -53.66 103.23
C ALA A 140 38.22 -54.78 102.23
N ASN A 141 37.28 -55.67 102.55
CA ASN A 141 37.04 -56.90 101.79
C ASN A 141 35.85 -56.81 100.82
N VAL A 142 34.91 -55.88 101.05
CA VAL A 142 33.70 -55.74 100.22
C VAL A 142 33.64 -54.37 99.56
N ILE A 143 33.49 -53.29 100.33
CA ILE A 143 33.25 -51.95 99.76
C ILE A 143 34.39 -51.48 98.84
N VAL A 144 35.65 -51.60 99.26
CA VAL A 144 36.79 -51.14 98.44
C VAL A 144 36.93 -51.95 97.14
N PRO A 145 36.95 -53.30 97.16
CA PRO A 145 36.94 -54.07 95.92
C PRO A 145 35.72 -53.80 95.03
N LEU A 146 34.54 -53.70 95.63
CA LEU A 146 33.29 -53.52 94.89
C LEU A 146 33.20 -52.14 94.25
N THR A 147 33.63 -51.07 94.93
CA THR A 147 33.74 -49.73 94.32
C THR A 147 34.77 -49.67 93.20
N ALA A 148 35.85 -50.45 93.27
CA ALA A 148 36.80 -50.56 92.17
C ALA A 148 36.18 -51.28 90.95
N GLN A 149 35.52 -52.42 91.16
CA GLN A 149 34.79 -53.14 90.10
C GLN A 149 33.67 -52.29 89.50
N PHE A 150 32.92 -51.58 90.34
CA PHE A 150 31.91 -50.63 89.93
C PHE A 150 32.53 -49.53 89.05
N SER A 151 33.60 -48.89 89.52
CA SER A 151 34.26 -47.82 88.77
C SER A 151 34.79 -48.30 87.43
N GLU A 152 35.37 -49.50 87.36
CA GLU A 152 35.86 -50.09 86.12
C GLU A 152 34.70 -50.33 85.13
N LYS A 153 33.63 -50.99 85.59
CA LYS A 153 32.45 -51.26 84.76
C LYS A 153 31.70 -49.99 84.34
N ALA A 154 31.67 -48.98 85.21
CA ALA A 154 31.05 -47.69 84.90
C ALA A 154 31.86 -46.90 83.86
N ILE A 155 33.19 -47.03 83.88
CA ILE A 155 34.06 -46.49 82.82
C ILE A 155 33.79 -47.23 81.51
N GLU A 156 33.68 -48.56 81.51
CA GLU A 156 33.34 -49.33 80.30
C GLU A 156 31.99 -48.87 79.69
N LEU A 157 30.96 -48.67 80.52
CA LEU A 157 29.66 -48.19 80.06
C LEU A 157 29.71 -46.74 79.55
N GLU A 158 30.44 -45.86 80.24
CA GLU A 158 30.66 -44.48 79.80
C GLU A 158 31.38 -44.44 78.44
N GLU A 159 32.48 -45.19 78.29
CA GLU A 159 33.25 -45.27 77.06
C GLU A 159 32.43 -45.87 75.91
N TYR A 160 31.63 -46.90 76.20
CA TYR A 160 30.72 -47.49 75.21
C TYR A 160 29.69 -46.46 74.72
N ASN A 161 28.99 -45.79 75.63
CA ASN A 161 28.00 -44.78 75.27
C ASN A 161 28.63 -43.56 74.58
N GLN A 162 29.86 -43.19 74.95
CA GLN A 162 30.61 -42.12 74.29
C GLN A 162 31.01 -42.52 72.87
N ALA A 163 31.43 -43.77 72.64
CA ALA A 163 31.74 -44.28 71.32
C ALA A 163 30.50 -44.33 70.41
N GLU A 164 29.34 -44.74 70.94
CA GLU A 164 28.06 -44.70 70.21
C GLU A 164 27.65 -43.26 69.86
N LEU A 165 27.82 -42.31 70.78
CA LEU A 165 27.56 -40.88 70.53
C LEU A 165 28.49 -40.32 69.43
N ASP A 166 29.78 -40.64 69.50
CA ASP A 166 30.77 -40.20 68.51
C ASP A 166 30.49 -40.82 67.13
N GLN A 167 30.13 -42.10 67.09
CA GLN A 167 29.73 -42.80 65.87
C GLN A 167 28.46 -42.19 65.26
N GLY A 168 27.43 -41.94 66.09
CA GLY A 168 26.22 -41.25 65.66
C GLY A 168 26.50 -39.86 65.07
N ASN A 169 27.51 -39.14 65.60
CA ASN A 169 27.92 -37.83 65.09
C ASN A 169 28.60 -37.96 63.72
N ILE A 170 29.46 -38.97 63.54
CA ILE A 170 30.07 -39.28 62.24
C ILE A 170 28.98 -39.62 61.22
N ASP A 171 28.02 -40.47 61.58
CA ASP A 171 26.96 -40.89 60.67
C ASP A 171 26.02 -39.73 60.32
N THR A 172 25.64 -38.90 61.29
CA THR A 172 24.79 -37.72 61.06
C THR A 172 25.49 -36.69 60.17
N THR A 173 26.79 -36.45 60.38
CA THR A 173 27.57 -35.54 59.53
C THR A 173 27.77 -36.09 58.12
N ALA A 174 27.97 -37.39 57.96
CA ALA A 174 28.04 -38.07 56.66
C ALA A 174 26.71 -37.97 55.91
N GLN A 175 25.59 -38.28 56.57
CA GLN A 175 24.24 -38.13 56.00
C GLN A 175 23.95 -36.69 55.56
N ALA A 176 24.33 -35.70 56.37
CA ALA A 176 24.19 -34.29 55.99
C ALA A 176 25.02 -33.93 54.75
N ALA A 177 26.25 -34.45 54.64
CA ALA A 177 27.11 -34.24 53.48
C ALA A 177 26.54 -34.91 52.21
N GLU A 178 26.01 -36.13 52.32
CA GLU A 178 25.35 -36.84 51.22
C GLU A 178 24.10 -36.09 50.74
N ALA A 179 23.25 -35.66 51.67
CA ALA A 179 22.06 -34.86 51.35
C ALA A 179 22.44 -33.55 50.64
N ARG A 180 23.48 -32.84 51.13
CA ARG A 180 23.99 -31.63 50.49
C ARG A 180 24.49 -31.90 49.07
N ASN A 181 25.30 -32.94 48.86
CA ASN A 181 25.84 -33.27 47.54
C ASN A 181 24.73 -33.64 46.56
N PHE A 182 23.74 -34.41 47.03
CA PHE A 182 22.57 -34.75 46.23
C PHE A 182 21.79 -33.50 45.81
N ILE A 183 21.47 -32.61 46.76
CA ILE A 183 20.77 -31.34 46.47
C ILE A 183 21.55 -30.50 45.46
N LEU A 184 22.89 -30.41 45.58
CA LEU A 184 23.73 -29.70 44.62
C LEU A 184 23.66 -30.30 43.21
N ILE A 185 23.79 -31.63 43.09
CA ILE A 185 23.74 -32.33 41.80
C ILE A 185 22.37 -32.12 41.14
N VAL A 186 21.27 -32.31 41.88
CA VAL A 186 19.92 -32.13 41.34
C VAL A 186 19.67 -30.67 40.97
N SER A 187 20.16 -29.71 41.76
CA SER A 187 20.05 -28.27 41.44
C SER A 187 20.81 -27.90 40.17
N ILE A 188 22.02 -28.44 39.97
CA ILE A 188 22.80 -28.24 38.74
C ILE A 188 22.06 -28.85 37.53
N ILE A 189 21.53 -30.06 37.65
CA ILE A 189 20.75 -30.70 36.58
C ILE A 189 19.51 -29.86 36.25
N ALA A 190 18.77 -29.39 37.26
CA ALA A 190 17.61 -28.55 37.06
C ALA A 190 17.97 -27.21 36.39
N LEU A 191 19.10 -26.61 36.74
CA LEU A 191 19.62 -25.41 36.09
C LEU A 191 19.94 -25.67 34.61
N LEU A 192 20.65 -26.76 34.31
CA LEU A 192 20.99 -27.14 32.93
C LEU A 192 19.73 -27.40 32.09
N ILE A 193 18.74 -28.09 32.65
CA ILE A 193 17.45 -28.30 31.99
C ILE A 193 16.73 -26.97 31.78
N GLY A 194 16.73 -26.08 32.78
CA GLY A 194 16.14 -24.75 32.67
C GLY A 194 16.78 -23.91 31.54
N VAL A 195 18.11 -23.91 31.45
CA VAL A 195 18.86 -23.26 30.36
C VAL A 195 18.53 -23.89 29.01
N ALA A 196 18.48 -25.22 28.92
CA ALA A 196 18.13 -25.92 27.69
C ALA A 196 16.71 -25.58 27.22
N ILE A 197 15.73 -25.53 28.13
CA ILE A 197 14.35 -25.12 27.84
C ILE A 197 14.32 -23.65 27.39
N ALA A 198 15.06 -22.76 28.04
CA ALA A 198 15.12 -21.35 27.68
C ALA A 198 15.71 -21.14 26.26
N LEU A 199 16.83 -21.80 25.95
CA LEU A 199 17.44 -21.77 24.61
C LEU A 199 16.52 -22.37 23.55
N TYR A 200 15.81 -23.45 23.89
CA TYR A 200 14.82 -24.06 23.00
C TYR A 200 13.66 -23.10 22.71
N ILE A 201 13.07 -22.50 23.74
CA ILE A 201 11.98 -21.51 23.63
C ILE A 201 12.44 -20.29 22.81
N SER A 202 13.62 -19.75 23.10
CA SER A 202 14.20 -18.63 22.35
C SER A 202 14.33 -18.94 20.85
N ARG A 203 14.79 -20.15 20.52
CA ARG A 203 14.95 -20.57 19.11
C ARG A 203 13.62 -20.77 18.37
N ILE A 204 12.58 -21.26 19.05
CA ILE A 204 11.29 -21.58 18.41
C ILE A 204 10.27 -20.42 18.40
N ILE A 205 10.49 -19.39 19.22
CA ILE A 205 9.62 -18.20 19.32
C ILE A 205 10.40 -16.94 18.94
N SER A 206 11.43 -16.57 19.70
CA SER A 206 12.12 -15.28 19.53
C SER A 206 12.75 -15.12 18.15
N LYS A 207 13.43 -16.16 17.64
CA LYS A 207 14.11 -16.06 16.34
C LYS A 207 13.15 -15.79 15.16
N PRO A 208 12.08 -16.58 14.94
CA PRO A 208 11.09 -16.27 13.91
C PRO A 208 10.38 -14.92 14.06
N VAL A 209 10.14 -14.47 15.31
CA VAL A 209 9.54 -13.14 15.55
C VAL A 209 10.48 -12.03 15.09
N ILE A 210 11.78 -12.16 15.39
CA ILE A 210 12.80 -11.20 14.93
C ILE A 210 12.90 -11.21 13.41
N GLU A 211 12.89 -12.39 12.76
CA GLU A 211 12.90 -12.48 11.29
C GLU A 211 11.72 -11.75 10.63
N VAL A 212 10.51 -11.86 11.20
CA VAL A 212 9.34 -11.10 10.71
C VAL A 212 9.49 -9.60 10.99
N ALA A 213 10.04 -9.22 12.14
CA ALA A 213 10.26 -7.81 12.49
C ALA A 213 11.27 -7.13 11.56
N GLU A 214 12.42 -7.77 11.31
CA GLU A 214 13.43 -7.27 10.36
C GLU A 214 12.89 -7.17 8.93
N ALA A 215 12.07 -8.14 8.50
CA ALA A 215 11.41 -8.08 7.21
C ALA A 215 10.40 -6.92 7.13
N ALA A 216 9.66 -6.66 8.22
CA ALA A 216 8.73 -5.55 8.30
C ALA A 216 9.43 -4.19 8.22
N GLU A 217 10.59 -4.05 8.87
CA GLU A 217 11.45 -2.87 8.79
C GLU A 217 11.90 -2.62 7.34
N GLN A 218 12.35 -3.66 6.63
CA GLN A 218 12.71 -3.51 5.21
C GLN A 218 11.54 -3.10 4.32
N ILE A 219 10.32 -3.59 4.58
CA ILE A 219 9.12 -3.13 3.86
C ILE A 219 8.82 -1.67 4.20
N ALA A 220 8.99 -1.25 5.46
CA ALA A 220 8.80 0.14 5.87
C ALA A 220 9.78 1.10 5.16
N ASP A 221 11.00 0.63 4.89
CA ASP A 221 12.00 1.35 4.07
C ASP A 221 11.73 1.28 2.55
N GLY A 222 10.64 0.63 2.13
CA GLY A 222 10.23 0.52 0.73
C GLY A 222 10.83 -0.67 -0.04
N ASN A 223 11.63 -1.52 0.60
CA ASN A 223 12.17 -2.72 -0.03
C ASN A 223 11.17 -3.89 -0.02
N LEU A 224 10.34 -3.96 -1.06
CA LEU A 224 9.39 -5.06 -1.30
C LEU A 224 10.01 -6.26 -2.05
N SER A 225 11.30 -6.21 -2.38
CA SER A 225 12.01 -7.24 -3.14
C SER A 225 12.65 -8.33 -2.26
N ILE A 226 12.49 -8.22 -0.94
CA ILE A 226 12.96 -9.23 0.01
C ILE A 226 12.28 -10.58 -0.22
N GLN A 227 12.98 -11.66 0.13
CA GLN A 227 12.40 -13.00 0.11
C GLN A 227 11.25 -13.13 1.12
N ASP A 228 10.38 -14.10 0.91
CA ASP A 228 9.32 -14.41 1.87
C ASP A 228 9.91 -14.89 3.20
N VAL A 229 9.30 -14.49 4.30
CA VAL A 229 9.71 -14.96 5.62
C VAL A 229 9.28 -16.41 5.76
N GLN A 230 10.25 -17.32 5.81
CA GLN A 230 10.03 -18.77 5.83
C GLN A 230 10.12 -19.31 7.26
N VAL A 231 8.98 -19.44 7.92
CA VAL A 231 8.90 -20.07 9.24
C VAL A 231 8.30 -21.47 9.14
N LYS A 232 8.90 -22.44 9.84
CA LYS A 232 8.40 -23.83 9.89
C LYS A 232 7.30 -24.03 10.95
N ASN A 233 6.97 -22.98 11.70
CA ASN A 233 6.02 -23.02 12.79
C ASN A 233 4.59 -23.26 12.27
N LYS A 234 3.87 -24.19 12.90
CA LYS A 234 2.43 -24.44 12.65
C LYS A 234 1.56 -23.85 13.77
N ASP A 235 1.93 -22.67 14.24
CA ASP A 235 1.30 -21.96 15.36
C ASP A 235 1.04 -20.49 14.99
N GLU A 236 0.76 -19.65 15.99
CA GLU A 236 0.49 -18.21 15.77
C GLU A 236 1.62 -17.48 15.05
N ILE A 237 2.87 -17.91 15.23
CA ILE A 237 4.02 -17.32 14.53
C ILE A 237 4.00 -17.71 13.05
N GLY A 238 3.62 -18.95 12.75
CA GLY A 238 3.39 -19.42 11.38
C GLY A 238 2.30 -18.63 10.67
N ALA A 239 1.17 -18.44 11.34
CA ALA A 239 0.06 -17.63 10.83
C ALA A 239 0.49 -16.17 10.61
N MET A 240 1.24 -15.58 11.56
CA MET A 240 1.76 -14.22 11.45
C MET A 240 2.69 -14.04 10.24
N ALA A 241 3.64 -14.95 10.02
CA ALA A 241 4.53 -14.88 8.86
C ALA A 241 3.77 -15.04 7.53
N LEU A 242 2.76 -15.92 7.49
CA LEU A 242 1.93 -16.11 6.29
C LEU A 242 1.10 -14.85 5.98
N SER A 243 0.46 -14.26 6.99
CA SER A 243 -0.27 -12.99 6.85
C SER A 243 0.67 -11.85 6.44
N PHE A 244 1.89 -11.81 6.98
CA PHE A 244 2.92 -10.84 6.61
C PHE A 244 3.33 -10.97 5.14
N ASN A 245 3.61 -12.18 4.67
CA ASN A 245 3.96 -12.42 3.26
C ASN A 245 2.81 -12.03 2.31
N GLN A 246 1.56 -12.32 2.70
CA GLN A 246 0.39 -11.89 1.94
C GLN A 246 0.28 -10.36 1.86
N MET A 247 0.53 -9.66 2.98
CA MET A 247 0.55 -8.20 3.01
C MET A 247 1.63 -7.63 2.07
N LYS A 248 2.85 -8.19 2.10
CA LYS A 248 3.94 -7.82 1.19
C LYS A 248 3.52 -7.98 -0.28
N GLN A 249 2.90 -9.11 -0.62
CA GLN A 249 2.44 -9.37 -1.99
C GLN A 249 1.37 -8.36 -2.43
N ASN A 250 0.39 -8.07 -1.56
CA ASN A 250 -0.65 -7.09 -1.85
C ASN A 250 -0.07 -5.68 -2.06
N LEU A 251 0.91 -5.27 -1.24
CA LEU A 251 1.62 -4.00 -1.40
C LEU A 251 2.36 -3.94 -2.73
N ARG A 252 3.08 -5.01 -3.11
CA ARG A 252 3.79 -5.08 -4.39
C ARG A 252 2.84 -5.00 -5.58
N GLU A 253 1.67 -5.64 -5.51
CA GLU A 253 0.65 -5.54 -6.56
C GLU A 253 0.07 -4.12 -6.66
N LEU A 254 -0.17 -3.47 -5.52
CA LEU A 254 -0.65 -2.08 -5.47
C LEU A 254 0.37 -1.14 -6.12
N ILE A 255 1.65 -1.25 -5.78
CA ILE A 255 2.72 -0.44 -6.38
C ILE A 255 2.81 -0.68 -7.90
N ARG A 256 2.68 -1.93 -8.36
CA ARG A 256 2.63 -2.23 -9.81
C ARG A 256 1.47 -1.51 -10.51
N LYS A 257 0.26 -1.59 -9.94
CA LYS A 257 -0.93 -0.91 -10.48
C LYS A 257 -0.78 0.61 -10.50
N VAL A 258 -0.16 1.19 -9.47
CA VAL A 258 0.15 2.63 -9.43
C VAL A 258 1.13 3.00 -10.54
N ASN A 259 2.17 2.19 -10.76
CA ASN A 259 3.15 2.44 -11.82
C ASN A 259 2.52 2.34 -13.23
N GLU A 260 1.70 1.31 -13.48
CA GLU A 260 0.94 1.18 -14.73
C GLU A 260 0.00 2.38 -14.97
N GLY A 261 -0.67 2.85 -13.91
CA GLY A 261 -1.48 4.07 -13.99
C GLY A 261 -0.66 5.33 -14.29
N ALA A 262 0.54 5.45 -13.71
CA ALA A 262 1.44 6.58 -13.97
C ALA A 262 1.97 6.58 -15.41
N GLU A 263 2.33 5.40 -15.96
CA GLU A 263 2.72 5.25 -17.37
C GLU A 263 1.58 5.66 -18.32
N GLN A 264 0.34 5.25 -18.02
CA GLN A 264 -0.81 5.61 -18.83
C GLN A 264 -1.08 7.13 -18.78
N VAL A 265 -0.96 7.76 -17.61
CA VAL A 265 -1.08 9.22 -17.47
C VAL A 265 0.04 9.94 -18.25
N ALA A 266 1.27 9.43 -18.21
CA ALA A 266 2.37 9.99 -18.98
C ALA A 266 2.10 9.93 -20.49
N ALA A 267 1.67 8.77 -21.01
CA ALA A 267 1.32 8.60 -22.42
C ALA A 267 0.17 9.54 -22.85
N SER A 268 -0.90 9.63 -22.06
CA SER A 268 -2.01 10.56 -22.36
C SER A 268 -1.57 12.03 -22.30
N SER A 269 -0.60 12.37 -21.45
CA SER A 269 -0.04 13.72 -21.39
C SER A 269 0.78 14.06 -22.64
N GLU A 270 1.52 13.10 -23.19
CA GLU A 270 2.23 13.25 -24.47
C GLU A 270 1.25 13.44 -25.65
N GLU A 271 0.20 12.62 -25.74
CA GLU A 271 -0.85 12.77 -26.76
C GLU A 271 -1.56 14.13 -26.66
N LEU A 272 -1.89 14.57 -25.44
CA LEU A 272 -2.50 15.88 -25.22
C LEU A 272 -1.58 17.04 -25.61
N SER A 273 -0.27 16.91 -25.34
CA SER A 273 0.73 17.89 -25.76
C SER A 273 0.79 17.99 -27.29
N ALA A 274 0.80 16.86 -27.99
CA ALA A 274 0.79 16.83 -29.46
C ALA A 274 -0.51 17.42 -30.04
N ALA A 275 -1.66 17.08 -29.47
CA ALA A 275 -2.95 17.63 -29.87
C ALA A 275 -3.05 19.15 -29.64
N SER A 276 -2.45 19.63 -28.54
CA SER A 276 -2.38 21.06 -28.22
C SER A 276 -1.51 21.81 -29.23
N GLU A 277 -0.36 21.25 -29.62
CA GLU A 277 0.51 21.83 -30.65
C GLU A 277 -0.20 21.91 -32.01
N GLN A 278 -0.86 20.83 -32.43
CA GLN A 278 -1.64 20.80 -33.67
C GLN A 278 -2.79 21.82 -33.65
N SER A 279 -3.45 21.97 -32.50
CA SER A 279 -4.53 22.96 -32.34
C SER A 279 -4.00 24.39 -32.42
N SER A 280 -2.82 24.67 -31.85
CA SER A 280 -2.14 25.95 -31.98
C SER A 280 -1.79 26.26 -33.43
N GLN A 281 -1.23 25.28 -34.15
CA GLN A 281 -0.93 25.43 -35.58
C GLN A 281 -2.19 25.70 -36.41
N SER A 282 -3.28 24.98 -36.15
CA SER A 282 -4.57 25.18 -36.84
C SER A 282 -5.15 26.57 -36.54
N ALA A 283 -5.04 27.05 -35.30
CA ALA A 283 -5.47 28.39 -34.92
C ALA A 283 -4.66 29.47 -35.66
N ASN A 284 -3.35 29.28 -35.85
CA ASN A 284 -2.52 30.18 -36.64
C ASN A 284 -2.95 30.21 -38.12
N GLN A 285 -3.26 29.05 -38.72
CA GLN A 285 -3.78 28.99 -40.10
C GLN A 285 -5.14 29.68 -40.26
N VAL A 286 -6.02 29.53 -39.26
CA VAL A 286 -7.31 30.25 -39.24
C VAL A 286 -7.07 31.75 -39.15
N ALA A 287 -6.16 32.21 -38.30
CA ALA A 287 -5.83 33.63 -38.18
C ALA A 287 -5.30 34.20 -39.50
N GLU A 288 -4.42 33.46 -40.20
CA GLU A 288 -3.92 33.83 -41.53
C GLU A 288 -5.06 33.90 -42.58
N ALA A 289 -5.93 32.90 -42.62
CA ALA A 289 -7.08 32.90 -43.53
C ALA A 289 -8.04 34.07 -43.26
N VAL A 290 -8.25 34.45 -41.99
CA VAL A 290 -9.06 35.63 -41.65
C VAL A 290 -8.38 36.91 -42.14
N GLN A 291 -7.05 37.01 -42.03
CA GLN A 291 -6.28 38.14 -42.55
C GLN A 291 -6.43 38.27 -44.08
N ASP A 292 -6.34 37.15 -44.81
CA ASP A 292 -6.56 37.11 -46.26
C ASP A 292 -7.99 37.51 -46.65
N ILE A 293 -9.00 37.03 -45.91
CA ILE A 293 -10.40 37.42 -46.11
C ILE A 293 -10.58 38.93 -45.90
N SER A 294 -9.98 39.51 -44.85
CA SER A 294 -10.02 40.96 -44.65
C SER A 294 -9.39 41.72 -45.81
N GLY A 295 -8.24 41.26 -46.33
CA GLY A 295 -7.62 41.86 -47.51
C GLY A 295 -8.48 41.74 -48.78
N ALA A 296 -9.11 40.59 -49.00
CA ALA A 296 -10.03 40.38 -50.11
C ALA A 296 -11.29 41.24 -50.00
N ALA A 297 -11.83 41.41 -48.78
CA ALA A 297 -12.96 42.30 -48.52
C ALA A 297 -12.63 43.76 -48.84
N ASP A 298 -11.44 44.25 -48.46
CA ASP A 298 -10.95 45.58 -48.84
C ASP A 298 -10.85 45.74 -50.37
N GLY A 299 -10.35 44.71 -51.06
CA GLY A 299 -10.33 44.68 -52.53
C GLY A 299 -11.73 44.74 -53.13
N GLN A 300 -12.69 44.01 -52.57
CA GLN A 300 -14.06 44.00 -53.05
C GLN A 300 -14.78 45.34 -52.83
N ILE A 301 -14.50 46.04 -51.72
CA ILE A 301 -15.01 47.39 -51.48
C ILE A 301 -14.54 48.33 -52.60
N ARG A 302 -13.25 48.30 -52.97
CA ARG A 302 -12.72 49.12 -54.08
C ARG A 302 -13.39 48.81 -55.41
N SER A 303 -13.59 47.54 -55.74
CA SER A 303 -14.30 47.14 -56.96
C SER A 303 -15.77 47.58 -56.95
N MET A 304 -16.43 47.59 -55.78
CA MET A 304 -17.79 48.13 -55.67
C MET A 304 -17.83 49.64 -55.89
N GLU A 305 -16.85 50.39 -55.39
CA GLU A 305 -16.73 51.83 -55.66
C GLU A 305 -16.52 52.13 -57.15
N GLU A 306 -15.69 51.33 -57.83
CA GLU A 306 -15.49 51.43 -59.28
C GLU A 306 -16.78 51.11 -60.05
N ASN A 307 -17.45 50.00 -59.71
CA ASN A 307 -18.73 49.63 -60.33
C ASN A 307 -19.79 50.72 -60.13
N LYS A 308 -19.86 51.32 -58.93
CA LYS A 308 -20.77 52.45 -58.67
C LYS A 308 -20.48 53.62 -59.62
N ARG A 309 -19.20 53.97 -59.79
CA ARG A 309 -18.81 55.03 -60.72
C ARG A 309 -19.20 54.71 -62.16
N VAL A 310 -18.97 53.48 -62.62
CA VAL A 310 -19.39 53.04 -63.97
C VAL A 310 -20.90 53.09 -64.15
N MET A 311 -21.67 52.76 -63.10
CA MET A 311 -23.12 52.88 -63.11
C MET A 311 -23.58 54.34 -63.17
N ASP A 312 -22.94 55.24 -62.44
CA ASP A 312 -23.22 56.69 -62.50
C ASP A 312 -22.93 57.24 -63.92
N GLU A 313 -21.79 56.86 -64.53
CA GLU A 313 -21.46 57.22 -65.91
C GLU A 313 -22.47 56.63 -66.92
N SER A 314 -22.90 55.39 -66.72
CA SER A 314 -23.92 54.74 -67.56
C SER A 314 -25.29 55.41 -67.45
N ALA A 315 -25.68 55.86 -66.25
CA ALA A 315 -26.92 56.60 -66.05
C ALA A 315 -26.90 57.94 -66.81
N VAL A 316 -25.77 58.65 -66.81
CA VAL A 316 -25.58 59.86 -67.64
C VAL A 316 -25.68 59.53 -69.13
N GLY A 317 -25.04 58.46 -69.59
CA GLY A 317 -25.11 58.02 -70.99
C GLY A 317 -26.53 57.65 -71.43
N LEU A 318 -27.30 56.96 -70.58
CA LEU A 318 -28.71 56.64 -70.84
C LEU A 318 -29.59 57.89 -70.92
N GLN A 319 -29.34 58.90 -70.08
CA GLN A 319 -30.04 60.19 -70.15
C GLN A 319 -29.80 60.89 -71.49
N GLN A 320 -28.53 60.95 -71.94
CA GLN A 320 -28.19 61.51 -73.25
C GLN A 320 -28.80 60.73 -74.41
N MET A 321 -28.86 59.40 -74.28
CA MET A 321 -29.50 58.55 -75.27
C MET A 321 -31.00 58.82 -75.35
N ALA A 322 -31.69 58.97 -74.21
CA ALA A 322 -33.11 59.33 -74.17
C ALA A 322 -33.37 60.68 -74.85
N GLU A 323 -32.55 61.69 -74.59
CA GLU A 323 -32.62 63.00 -75.27
C GLU A 323 -32.42 62.87 -76.79
N SER A 324 -31.45 62.06 -77.21
CA SER A 324 -31.20 61.79 -78.63
C SER A 324 -32.38 61.08 -79.30
N VAL A 325 -33.04 60.14 -78.62
CA VAL A 325 -34.24 59.45 -79.11
C VAL A 325 -35.41 60.43 -79.28
N VAL A 326 -35.58 61.39 -78.36
CA VAL A 326 -36.58 62.45 -78.50
C VAL A 326 -36.30 63.30 -79.75
N ALA A 327 -35.05 63.74 -79.93
CA ALA A 327 -34.66 64.53 -81.10
C ALA A 327 -34.86 63.76 -82.43
N VAL A 328 -34.53 62.47 -82.47
CA VAL A 328 -34.78 61.61 -83.64
C VAL A 328 -36.28 61.47 -83.92
N SER A 329 -37.10 61.30 -82.89
CA SER A 329 -38.56 61.24 -83.01
C SER A 329 -39.14 62.53 -83.61
N GLU A 330 -38.72 63.69 -83.12
CA GLU A 330 -39.13 65.01 -83.66
C GLU A 330 -38.72 65.17 -85.12
N SER A 331 -37.46 64.85 -85.46
CA SER A 331 -36.98 64.90 -86.85
C SER A 331 -37.76 63.95 -87.77
N THR A 332 -38.12 62.76 -87.28
CA THR A 332 -38.93 61.81 -88.05
C THR A 332 -40.34 62.34 -88.31
N GLN A 333 -40.95 63.04 -87.35
CA GLN A 333 -42.25 63.70 -87.56
C GLN A 333 -42.15 64.83 -88.61
N GLU A 334 -41.06 65.58 -88.61
CA GLU A 334 -40.82 66.62 -89.61
C GLU A 334 -40.65 66.03 -91.01
N VAL A 335 -39.88 64.94 -91.15
CA VAL A 335 -39.73 64.21 -92.41
C VAL A 335 -41.08 63.68 -92.92
N LEU A 336 -41.93 63.14 -92.04
CA LEU A 336 -43.28 62.69 -92.41
C LEU A 336 -44.13 63.84 -92.97
N LYS A 337 -44.08 65.01 -92.33
CA LYS A 337 -44.81 66.20 -92.77
C LYS A 337 -44.34 66.70 -94.14
N GLU A 338 -43.02 66.76 -94.36
CA GLU A 338 -42.45 67.12 -95.68
C GLU A 338 -42.83 66.09 -96.75
N ALA A 339 -42.86 64.80 -96.42
CA ALA A 339 -43.29 63.75 -97.35
C ALA A 339 -44.78 63.85 -97.73
N GLU A 340 -45.66 64.19 -96.78
CA GLU A 340 -47.09 64.48 -97.05
C GLU A 340 -47.24 65.69 -97.97
N GLN A 341 -46.48 66.76 -97.71
CA GLN A 341 -46.49 67.96 -98.52
C GLN A 341 -45.94 67.71 -99.94
N GLY A 342 -44.87 66.92 -100.07
CA GLY A 342 -44.36 66.45 -101.35
C GLY A 342 -45.39 65.64 -102.14
N ASN A 343 -46.19 64.80 -101.47
CA ASN A 343 -47.29 64.05 -102.10
C ASN A 343 -48.35 64.98 -102.71
N LEU A 344 -48.73 66.05 -102.01
CA LEU A 344 -49.67 67.06 -102.52
C LEU A 344 -49.14 67.74 -103.80
N VAL A 345 -47.85 68.07 -103.83
CA VAL A 345 -47.20 68.67 -105.02
C VAL A 345 -47.19 67.70 -106.19
N ILE A 346 -46.94 66.41 -105.96
CA ILE A 346 -47.03 65.38 -107.01
C ILE A 346 -48.45 65.29 -107.56
N ASP A 347 -49.48 65.26 -106.71
CA ASP A 347 -50.89 65.22 -107.15
C ASP A 347 -51.29 66.47 -107.98
N GLN A 348 -50.77 67.64 -107.60
CA GLN A 348 -50.93 68.88 -108.37
C GLN A 348 -50.22 68.82 -109.73
N THR A 349 -49.03 68.21 -109.79
CA THR A 349 -48.26 68.02 -111.02
C THR A 349 -48.97 67.05 -111.98
N ILE A 350 -49.58 65.97 -111.47
CA ILE A 350 -50.39 65.04 -112.29
C ILE A 350 -51.57 65.78 -112.94
N ARG A 351 -52.27 66.66 -112.20
CA ARG A 351 -53.36 67.48 -112.75
C ARG A 351 -52.88 68.43 -113.85
N GLN A 352 -51.73 69.08 -113.68
CA GLN A 352 -51.13 69.92 -114.73
C GLN A 352 -50.77 69.12 -115.98
N MET A 353 -50.19 67.93 -115.83
CA MET A 353 -49.87 67.03 -116.96
C MET A 353 -51.11 66.60 -117.75
N GLN A 354 -52.25 66.39 -117.09
CA GLN A 354 -53.53 66.14 -117.78
C GLN A 354 -53.99 67.37 -118.60
N GLY A 355 -53.80 68.58 -118.06
CA GLY A 355 -54.04 69.82 -118.79
C GLY A 355 -53.19 69.94 -120.07
N VAL A 356 -51.89 69.65 -119.96
CA VAL A 356 -50.98 69.64 -121.11
C VAL A 356 -51.42 68.63 -122.18
N ASN A 357 -51.84 67.42 -121.77
CA ASN A 357 -52.32 66.39 -122.70
C ASN A 357 -53.51 66.88 -123.56
N ASN A 358 -54.46 67.59 -122.93
CA ASN A 358 -55.60 68.16 -123.62
C ASN A 358 -55.20 69.23 -124.64
N SER A 359 -54.28 70.15 -124.29
CA SER A 359 -53.78 71.17 -125.23
C SER A 359 -53.04 70.56 -126.43
N VAL A 360 -52.30 69.47 -126.22
CA VAL A 360 -51.63 68.75 -127.33
C VAL A 360 -52.66 68.14 -128.29
N LYS A 361 -53.75 67.56 -127.77
CA LYS A 361 -54.86 67.05 -128.60
C LYS A 361 -55.50 68.14 -129.46
N GLU A 362 -55.74 69.30 -128.87
CA GLU A 362 -56.35 70.44 -129.56
C GLU A 362 -55.44 70.98 -130.68
N THR A 363 -54.13 71.02 -130.42
CA THR A 363 -53.12 71.40 -131.41
C THR A 363 -53.11 70.45 -132.62
N ALA A 364 -53.29 69.14 -132.40
CA ALA A 364 -53.34 68.15 -133.48
C ALA A 364 -54.53 68.38 -134.44
N VAL A 365 -55.68 68.82 -133.92
CA VAL A 365 -56.87 69.16 -134.73
C VAL A 365 -56.59 70.35 -135.65
N VAL A 366 -55.90 71.38 -135.14
CA VAL A 366 -55.55 72.57 -135.93
C VAL A 366 -54.58 72.23 -137.07
N ILE A 367 -53.60 71.36 -136.82
CA ILE A 367 -52.65 70.89 -137.85
C ILE A 367 -53.38 70.12 -138.96
N GLN A 368 -54.37 69.29 -138.62
CA GLN A 368 -55.18 68.56 -139.59
C GLN A 368 -55.89 69.52 -140.58
N SER A 369 -56.54 70.56 -140.06
CA SER A 369 -57.24 71.57 -140.87
C SER A 369 -56.29 72.37 -141.78
N LEU A 370 -55.05 72.62 -141.34
CA LEU A 370 -54.04 73.29 -142.18
C LEU A 370 -53.60 72.41 -143.37
N GLY A 371 -53.56 71.09 -143.18
CA GLY A 371 -53.27 70.12 -144.23
C GLY A 371 -54.31 70.11 -145.36
N GLU A 372 -55.60 70.25 -145.03
CA GLU A 372 -56.69 70.33 -146.01
C GLU A 372 -56.62 71.61 -146.86
N ASN A 373 -56.38 72.76 -146.23
CA ASN A 373 -56.23 74.04 -146.93
C ASN A 373 -55.07 74.03 -147.93
N SER A 374 -53.94 73.39 -147.59
CA SER A 374 -52.78 73.28 -148.50
C SER A 374 -53.10 72.46 -149.76
N LYS A 375 -54.01 71.49 -149.66
CA LYS A 375 -54.44 70.64 -150.79
C LYS A 375 -55.31 71.40 -151.80
N GLN A 376 -56.14 72.32 -151.32
CA GLN A 376 -56.93 73.23 -152.17
C GLN A 376 -56.03 74.22 -152.94
N ILE A 377 -54.97 74.73 -152.30
CA ILE A 377 -53.99 75.61 -152.98
C ILE A 377 -53.32 74.88 -154.15
N GLY A 378 -52.96 73.60 -153.98
CA GLY A 378 -52.35 72.79 -155.04
C GLY A 378 -53.23 72.62 -156.30
N GLN A 379 -54.55 72.53 -156.15
CA GLN A 379 -55.48 72.43 -157.29
C GLN A 379 -55.53 73.71 -158.12
N ILE A 380 -55.42 74.88 -157.49
CA ILE A 380 -55.43 76.17 -158.19
C ILE A 380 -54.18 76.33 -159.05
N VAL A 381 -53.01 75.93 -158.53
CA VAL A 381 -51.72 76.00 -159.26
C VAL A 381 -51.75 75.15 -160.53
N GLN A 382 -52.39 73.98 -160.49
CA GLN A 382 -52.50 73.10 -161.66
C GLN A 382 -53.30 73.75 -162.80
N VAL A 383 -54.42 74.41 -162.48
CA VAL A 383 -55.26 75.10 -163.47
C VAL A 383 -54.52 76.28 -164.12
N ILE A 384 -53.71 77.01 -163.34
CA ILE A 384 -52.88 78.11 -163.87
C ILE A 384 -51.83 77.57 -164.85
N SER A 385 -51.22 76.42 -164.54
CA SER A 385 -50.21 75.79 -165.40
C SER A 385 -50.79 75.34 -166.75
N ASP A 386 -52.05 74.87 -166.76
CA ASP A 386 -52.70 74.39 -167.99
C ASP A 386 -53.05 75.54 -168.95
N ILE A 387 -53.47 76.71 -168.42
CA ILE A 387 -53.74 77.93 -169.22
C ILE A 387 -52.46 78.48 -169.87
N ALA A 388 -51.34 78.44 -169.14
CA ALA A 388 -50.05 78.92 -169.65
C ALA A 388 -49.55 78.10 -170.85
N ASN A 389 -49.73 76.77 -170.81
CA ASN A 389 -49.33 75.88 -171.91
C ASN A 389 -50.16 76.09 -173.18
N GLN A 390 -51.46 76.35 -173.05
CA GLN A 390 -52.33 76.56 -174.20
C GLN A 390 -52.03 77.89 -174.92
N THR A 391 -51.60 78.90 -174.18
CA THR A 391 -51.21 80.21 -174.73
C THR A 391 -49.89 80.13 -175.50
N ASN A 392 -48.94 79.31 -175.02
CA ASN A 392 -47.64 79.11 -175.66
C ASN A 392 -47.75 78.43 -177.04
N LEU A 393 -48.69 77.49 -177.21
CA LEU A 393 -48.83 76.71 -178.44
C LEU A 393 -49.52 77.46 -179.59
N LEU A 394 -50.45 78.38 -179.30
CA LEU A 394 -51.12 79.18 -180.33
C LEU A 394 -50.22 80.31 -180.86
N ALA A 395 -49.42 80.92 -179.99
CA ALA A 395 -48.44 81.92 -180.39
C ALA A 395 -47.38 81.35 -181.37
N LEU A 396 -47.01 80.08 -181.20
CA LEU A 396 -46.02 79.42 -182.04
C LEU A 396 -46.54 79.16 -183.47
N ASN A 397 -47.81 78.75 -183.64
CA ASN A 397 -48.38 78.54 -184.97
C ASN A 397 -48.56 79.85 -185.75
N ALA A 398 -48.83 80.96 -185.06
CA ALA A 398 -48.89 82.28 -185.69
C ALA A 398 -47.50 82.73 -186.21
N ALA A 399 -46.42 82.42 -185.47
CA ALA A 399 -45.07 82.81 -185.83
C ALA A 399 -44.48 82.01 -187.00
N ILE A 400 -44.88 80.73 -187.16
CA ILE A 400 -44.35 79.87 -188.23
C ILE A 400 -44.90 80.27 -189.61
N GLU A 401 -46.19 80.57 -189.71
CA GLU A 401 -46.79 80.86 -191.02
C GLU A 401 -46.45 82.26 -191.55
N ALA A 402 -46.13 83.20 -190.65
CA ALA A 402 -45.63 84.52 -191.02
C ALA A 402 -44.21 84.49 -191.62
N ALA A 403 -43.37 83.54 -191.22
CA ALA A 403 -41.99 83.45 -191.69
C ALA A 403 -41.87 82.91 -193.12
N ARG A 404 -42.92 82.28 -193.66
CA ARG A 404 -42.88 81.62 -194.99
C ARG A 404 -43.47 82.44 -196.14
N ALA A 405 -43.72 83.71 -195.87
CA ALA A 405 -43.99 84.71 -196.89
C ALA A 405 -42.86 84.79 -197.93
N GLY A 406 -43.21 84.56 -199.20
CA GLY A 406 -42.77 85.42 -200.30
C GLY A 406 -43.94 86.33 -200.73
N GLU A 407 -43.63 87.58 -201.17
CA GLU A 407 -44.46 88.71 -201.66
C GLU A 407 -45.89 89.01 -201.11
N HIS A 408 -46.50 88.20 -200.24
CA HIS A 408 -47.84 88.47 -199.67
C HIS A 408 -47.97 88.49 -198.12
N GLY A 409 -46.90 88.33 -197.33
CA GLY A 409 -47.04 88.06 -195.87
C GLY A 409 -46.46 89.04 -194.84
N LYS A 410 -46.08 90.27 -195.18
CA LYS A 410 -45.42 91.19 -194.20
C LYS A 410 -46.33 91.85 -193.14
N VAL A 411 -47.65 91.58 -193.13
CA VAL A 411 -48.61 92.20 -192.19
C VAL A 411 -48.81 91.41 -190.89
N LEU A 412 -48.14 90.26 -190.68
CA LEU A 412 -48.41 89.36 -189.53
C LEU A 412 -47.16 89.02 -188.68
N ARG A 413 -46.44 90.03 -188.18
CA ARG A 413 -45.46 89.83 -187.11
C ARG A 413 -46.01 90.24 -185.76
#